data_AF-A0A1I0EUU2-F1
#
_entry.id   AF-A0A1I0EUU2-F1
#
_cell.length_a   1.000
_cell.length_b   1.000
_cell.length_c   1.000
_cell.angle_alpha   90.00
_cell.angle_beta   90.00
_cell.angle_gamma   90.00
#
_symmetry.space_group_name_H-M   'P 1'
#
loop_
_entity.id
_entity.type
_entity.pdbx_description
1 polymer ?
#
loop_
_entity_poly.entity_id
_entity_poly.type
_entity_poly.pdbx_seq_one_letter_code
_entity_poly.pdbx_strand_id
1 'polypeptide(L)'
;MGLCICLMLSVTGCKGRLEALRLADVKSETILLRSDGSVQSGAYESFNEIYYDQAELKKFMKKQIEDFNREQGEECVKLEKFKIEKRDSKHIAKAVVTFDNVKRYGLMNQSEIAEYTMKEAKEAGVLPEVFTVASDGSRVNQNKVTENADYKVLVMKMKGKVIFPDTVKYYKDVMLLSPNTVETTEEERAVIVYK
;
A
#
# COMPACT_ATOMS: atom_id res chain seq x y z
N MET A 1 -38.98 -40.96 -5.10
CA MET A 1 -38.28 -39.87 -4.40
C MET A 1 -36.94 -39.66 -5.08
N GLY A 2 -36.63 -38.44 -5.48
CA GLY A 2 -35.37 -38.09 -6.13
C GLY A 2 -35.35 -36.60 -6.42
N LEU A 3 -35.47 -35.79 -5.37
CA LEU A 3 -35.39 -34.34 -5.41
C LEU A 3 -33.98 -33.95 -5.84
N CYS A 4 -33.80 -33.60 -7.12
CA CYS A 4 -32.57 -33.04 -7.65
C CYS A 4 -32.47 -31.59 -7.19
N ILE A 5 -31.99 -31.41 -5.95
CA ILE A 5 -31.62 -30.11 -5.38
C ILE A 5 -30.47 -29.59 -6.24
N CYS A 6 -30.78 -28.67 -7.16
CA CYS A 6 -29.80 -27.79 -7.77
C CYS A 6 -29.22 -26.94 -6.64
N LEU A 7 -28.12 -27.41 -6.05
CA LEU A 7 -27.28 -26.63 -5.16
C LEU A 7 -26.90 -25.36 -5.93
N MET A 8 -27.42 -24.24 -5.46
CA MET A 8 -26.98 -22.92 -5.85
C MET A 8 -25.46 -22.87 -5.65
N LEU A 9 -24.72 -22.82 -6.75
CA LEU A 9 -23.30 -22.48 -6.69
C LEU A 9 -23.23 -21.04 -6.21
N SER A 10 -22.87 -20.93 -4.94
CA SER A 10 -22.63 -19.70 -4.20
C SER A 10 -21.84 -18.72 -5.05
N VAL A 11 -22.34 -17.50 -5.18
CA VAL A 11 -21.57 -16.37 -5.68
C VAL A 11 -20.34 -16.23 -4.78
N THR A 12 -19.17 -16.66 -5.25
CA THR A 12 -17.89 -16.40 -4.58
C THR A 12 -17.59 -14.92 -4.74
N GLY A 13 -18.22 -14.10 -3.91
CA GLY A 13 -18.25 -12.65 -4.01
C GLY A 13 -17.74 -11.92 -2.76
N CYS A 14 -16.98 -12.59 -1.89
CA CYS A 14 -16.07 -11.90 -0.98
C CYS A 14 -14.66 -12.30 -1.39
N LYS A 15 -14.04 -11.56 -2.33
CA LYS A 15 -12.58 -11.50 -2.36
C LYS A 15 -12.20 -10.90 -1.01
N GLY A 16 -11.83 -11.78 -0.08
CA GLY A 16 -11.45 -11.41 1.27
C GLY A 16 -10.42 -10.30 1.22
N ARG A 17 -10.63 -9.32 2.07
CA ARG A 17 -9.69 -8.24 2.31
C ARG A 17 -8.29 -8.82 2.55
N LEU A 18 -7.28 -8.31 1.85
CA LEU A 18 -5.92 -8.81 2.00
C LEU A 18 -5.37 -8.42 3.38
N GLU A 19 -5.18 -9.39 4.26
CA GLU A 19 -4.73 -9.14 5.64
C GLU A 19 -3.21 -8.98 5.75
N ALA A 20 -2.45 -9.65 4.88
CA ALA A 20 -1.00 -9.59 4.88
C ALA A 20 -0.41 -9.86 3.50
N LEU A 21 0.68 -9.17 3.16
CA LEU A 21 1.50 -9.43 1.98
C LEU A 21 2.32 -10.71 2.18
N ARG A 22 2.32 -11.57 1.15
CA ARG A 22 3.27 -12.68 1.04
C ARG A 22 4.30 -12.34 -0.02
N LEU A 23 5.50 -12.93 0.06
CA LEU A 23 6.53 -12.76 -0.98
C LEU A 23 6.05 -13.12 -2.39
N ALA A 24 5.04 -13.99 -2.52
CA ALA A 24 4.44 -14.35 -3.80
C ALA A 24 3.59 -13.22 -4.41
N ASP A 25 3.05 -12.33 -3.58
CA ASP A 25 2.24 -11.17 -3.99
C ASP A 25 3.12 -9.98 -4.40
N VAL A 26 4.35 -9.93 -3.89
CA VAL A 26 5.34 -8.89 -4.18
C VAL A 26 5.95 -9.10 -5.56
N LYS A 27 5.40 -8.40 -6.55
CA LYS A 27 5.84 -8.39 -7.96
C LYS A 27 6.34 -7.02 -8.43
N SER A 28 6.15 -6.01 -7.59
CA SER A 28 6.53 -4.61 -7.73
C SER A 28 6.48 -3.99 -6.33
N GLU A 29 6.98 -2.76 -6.19
CA GLU A 29 6.75 -1.97 -4.98
C GLU A 29 5.26 -1.94 -4.64
N THR A 30 4.93 -2.40 -3.44
CA THR A 30 3.55 -2.57 -2.98
C THR A 30 3.40 -2.10 -1.55
N ILE A 31 2.42 -1.25 -1.28
CA ILE A 31 2.05 -0.81 0.06
C ILE A 31 0.68 -1.41 0.38
N LEU A 32 0.55 -2.09 1.51
CA LEU A 32 -0.72 -2.56 2.07
C LEU A 32 -1.01 -1.77 3.34
N LEU A 33 -2.09 -0.99 3.32
CA LEU A 33 -2.64 -0.35 4.50
C LEU A 33 -3.61 -1.32 5.21
N ARG A 34 -3.46 -1.47 6.53
CA ARG A 34 -4.27 -2.39 7.35
C ARG A 34 -5.23 -1.62 8.27
N SER A 35 -6.27 -2.30 8.76
CA SER A 35 -7.32 -1.65 9.59
C SER A 35 -6.83 -1.25 10.96
N ASP A 36 -5.80 -1.93 11.45
CA ASP A 36 -5.14 -1.60 12.70
C ASP A 36 -4.23 -0.36 12.57
N GLY A 37 -4.17 0.26 11.38
CA GLY A 37 -3.31 1.41 11.09
C GLY A 37 -1.90 1.03 10.65
N SER A 38 -1.52 -0.24 10.79
CA SER A 38 -0.20 -0.71 10.34
C SER A 38 -0.09 -0.77 8.83
N VAL A 39 1.15 -0.77 8.36
CA VAL A 39 1.49 -0.79 6.94
C VAL A 39 2.42 -1.96 6.68
N GLN A 40 2.17 -2.71 5.61
CA GLN A 40 3.16 -3.62 5.06
C GLN A 40 3.68 -3.09 3.74
N SER A 41 5.00 -3.01 3.63
CA SER A 41 5.70 -2.75 2.38
C SER A 41 6.20 -4.06 1.79
N GLY A 42 5.92 -4.28 0.51
CA GLY A 42 6.50 -5.31 -0.34
C GLY A 42 7.52 -4.68 -1.27
N ALA A 43 8.80 -4.81 -0.95
CA ALA A 43 9.90 -4.33 -1.79
C ALA A 43 10.25 -5.35 -2.87
N TYR A 44 10.48 -4.89 -4.10
CA TYR A 44 10.84 -5.73 -5.25
C TYR A 44 11.99 -5.07 -6.01
N GLU A 45 13.18 -5.64 -5.90
CA GLU A 45 14.36 -5.11 -6.56
C GLU A 45 15.04 -6.17 -7.42
N SER A 46 15.32 -5.81 -8.68
CA SER A 46 16.00 -6.69 -9.62
C SER A 46 17.39 -6.16 -9.93
N PHE A 47 18.38 -7.04 -9.84
CA PHE A 47 19.78 -6.72 -10.10
C PHE A 47 20.42 -7.83 -10.94
N ASN A 48 21.37 -7.42 -11.79
CA ASN A 48 22.06 -8.32 -12.72
C ASN A 48 23.26 -9.01 -12.06
N GLU A 49 23.83 -8.39 -11.02
CA GLU A 49 25.08 -8.84 -10.42
C GLU A 49 24.86 -9.90 -9.32
N ILE A 50 25.80 -10.84 -9.21
CA ILE A 50 25.73 -12.00 -8.29
C ILE A 50 26.27 -11.63 -6.89
N TYR A 51 26.72 -10.39 -6.68
CA TYR A 51 27.54 -10.03 -5.52
C TYR A 51 26.79 -9.92 -4.19
N TYR A 52 25.46 -9.86 -4.18
CA TYR A 52 24.71 -9.77 -2.92
C TYR A 52 24.43 -11.15 -2.35
N ASP A 53 25.23 -11.55 -1.36
CA ASP A 53 24.89 -12.67 -0.50
C ASP A 53 23.59 -12.38 0.26
N GLN A 54 22.66 -13.34 0.23
CA GLN A 54 21.34 -13.16 0.85
C GLN A 54 21.45 -12.94 2.36
N ALA A 55 22.38 -13.60 3.05
CA ALA A 55 22.53 -13.42 4.49
C ALA A 55 23.12 -12.05 4.82
N GLU A 56 24.08 -11.56 4.03
CA GLU A 56 24.66 -10.22 4.19
C GLU A 56 23.62 -9.12 3.94
N LEU A 57 22.87 -9.19 2.83
CA LEU A 57 21.84 -8.19 2.54
C LEU A 57 20.73 -8.21 3.60
N LYS A 58 20.33 -9.39 4.07
CA LYS A 58 19.38 -9.52 5.18
C LYS A 58 19.92 -8.92 6.48
N LYS A 59 21.20 -9.13 6.79
CA LYS A 59 21.86 -8.57 7.98
C LYS A 59 21.93 -7.05 7.89
N PHE A 60 22.25 -6.51 6.71
CA PHE A 60 22.23 -5.07 6.44
C PHE A 60 20.84 -4.48 6.67
N MET A 61 19.78 -5.06 6.08
CA MET A 61 18.40 -4.60 6.28
C MET A 61 17.99 -4.63 7.76
N LYS A 62 18.32 -5.71 8.48
CA LYS A 62 18.04 -5.80 9.92
C LYS A 62 18.75 -4.71 10.72
N LYS A 63 20.02 -4.46 10.42
CA LYS A 63 20.78 -3.39 11.08
C LYS A 63 20.14 -2.03 10.85
N GLN A 64 19.72 -1.71 9.62
CA GLN A 64 19.04 -0.45 9.32
C GLN A 64 17.72 -0.31 10.11
N ILE A 65 16.95 -1.40 10.24
CA ILE A 65 15.72 -1.43 11.04
C ILE A 65 16.00 -1.25 12.53
N GLU A 66 17.01 -1.95 13.07
CA GLU A 66 17.43 -1.84 14.46
C GLU A 66 17.90 -0.42 14.81
N ASP A 67 18.68 0.19 13.92
CA ASP A 67 19.15 1.57 14.06
C ASP A 67 17.97 2.55 14.03
N PHE A 68 17.05 2.40 13.06
CA PHE A 68 15.85 3.23 12.97
C PHE A 68 14.95 3.11 14.20
N ASN A 69 14.65 1.88 14.66
CA ASN A 69 13.84 1.65 15.87
C ASN A 69 14.49 2.29 17.11
N ARG A 70 15.81 2.20 17.24
CA ARG A 70 16.55 2.86 18.32
C ARG A 70 16.43 4.38 18.26
N GLU A 71 16.51 4.97 17.07
CA GLU A 71 16.30 6.41 16.87
C GLU A 71 14.86 6.85 17.18
N GLN A 72 13.87 6.00 16.90
CA GLN A 72 12.48 6.27 17.26
C GLN A 72 12.16 6.04 18.74
N GLY A 73 13.02 5.31 19.45
CA GLY A 73 12.82 4.96 20.86
C GLY A 73 11.83 3.80 21.11
N GLU A 74 11.39 3.11 20.05
CA GLU A 74 10.41 2.03 20.10
C GLU A 74 10.57 1.06 18.93
N GLU A 75 10.07 -0.17 19.08
CA GLU A 75 10.02 -1.16 17.99
C GLU A 75 8.82 -0.87 17.07
N CYS A 76 9.03 0.00 16.08
CA CYS A 76 7.97 0.43 15.15
C CYS A 76 8.10 -0.18 13.74
N VAL A 77 9.24 -0.80 13.41
CA VAL A 77 9.51 -1.45 12.13
C VAL A 77 10.03 -2.86 12.32
N LYS A 78 9.56 -3.79 11.48
CA LYS A 78 9.97 -5.20 11.53
C LYS A 78 10.11 -5.82 10.14
N LEU A 79 11.23 -6.51 9.92
CA LEU A 79 11.42 -7.35 8.73
C LEU A 79 10.70 -8.70 8.92
N GLU A 80 9.62 -8.93 8.18
CA GLU A 80 8.84 -10.17 8.27
C GLU A 80 9.42 -11.28 7.38
N LYS A 81 9.72 -10.94 6.13
CA LYS A 81 10.20 -11.88 5.12
C LYS A 81 11.26 -11.22 4.26
N PHE A 82 12.26 -12.00 3.86
CA PHE A 82 13.27 -11.58 2.90
C PHE A 82 13.75 -12.81 2.13
N LYS A 83 13.90 -12.67 0.81
CA LYS A 83 14.43 -13.72 -0.06
C LYS A 83 15.01 -13.11 -1.33
N ILE A 84 16.12 -13.68 -1.81
CA ILE A 84 16.62 -13.45 -3.16
C ILE A 84 16.23 -14.66 -4.01
N GLU A 85 15.54 -14.42 -5.11
CA GLU A 85 15.15 -15.44 -6.08
C GLU A 85 15.96 -15.24 -7.36
N LYS A 86 16.51 -16.33 -7.92
CA LYS A 86 17.08 -16.29 -9.25
C LYS A 86 15.97 -16.46 -10.29
N ARG A 87 15.91 -15.55 -11.27
CA ARG A 87 15.06 -15.67 -12.46
C ARG A 87 15.89 -15.33 -13.69
N ASP A 88 16.08 -16.34 -14.53
CA ASP A 88 16.94 -16.26 -15.71
C ASP A 88 18.35 -15.77 -15.35
N SER A 89 18.78 -14.67 -15.96
CA SER A 89 20.07 -14.00 -15.70
C SER A 89 20.01 -12.94 -14.61
N LYS A 90 18.88 -12.80 -13.90
CA LYS A 90 18.67 -11.77 -12.88
C LYS A 90 18.43 -12.39 -11.50
N HIS A 91 18.80 -11.61 -10.49
CA HIS A 91 18.41 -11.86 -9.11
C HIS A 91 17.31 -10.86 -8.74
N ILE A 92 16.35 -11.33 -7.95
CA ILE A 92 15.22 -10.54 -7.48
C ILE A 92 15.21 -10.63 -5.96
N ALA A 93 15.56 -9.54 -5.29
CA ALA A 93 15.32 -9.40 -3.86
C ALA A 93 13.86 -9.04 -3.63
N LYS A 94 13.23 -9.74 -2.69
CA LYS A 94 11.90 -9.45 -2.20
C LYS A 94 11.92 -9.35 -0.69
N ALA A 95 11.29 -8.31 -0.16
CA ALA A 95 11.09 -8.16 1.27
C ALA A 95 9.65 -7.85 1.59
N VAL A 96 9.20 -8.31 2.76
CA VAL A 96 8.00 -7.80 3.42
C VAL A 96 8.43 -7.18 4.73
N VAL A 97 8.13 -5.89 4.90
CA VAL A 97 8.47 -5.10 6.09
C VAL A 97 7.18 -4.53 6.65
N THR A 98 6.95 -4.70 7.94
CA THR A 98 5.81 -4.11 8.67
C THR A 98 6.26 -2.83 9.35
N PHE A 99 5.43 -1.80 9.24
CA PHE A 99 5.53 -0.53 9.96
C PHE A 99 4.24 -0.36 10.76
N ASP A 100 4.33 0.25 11.94
CA ASP A 100 3.16 0.58 12.77
C ASP A 100 2.19 1.57 12.12
N ASN A 101 2.67 2.44 11.23
CA ASN A 101 1.87 3.44 10.50
C ASN A 101 2.61 4.01 9.26
N VAL A 102 1.86 4.77 8.45
CA VAL A 102 2.34 5.42 7.22
C VAL A 102 3.47 6.41 7.47
N LYS A 103 3.45 7.11 8.61
CA LYS A 103 4.49 8.08 8.96
C LYS A 103 5.85 7.39 9.15
N ARG A 104 5.91 6.26 9.86
CA ARG A 104 7.17 5.49 10.01
C ARG A 104 7.65 4.92 8.68
N TYR A 105 6.75 4.44 7.83
CA TYR A 105 7.08 4.05 6.47
C TYR A 105 7.74 5.19 5.68
N GLY A 106 7.13 6.37 5.68
CA GLY A 106 7.67 7.54 4.98
C GLY A 106 9.03 7.98 5.51
N LEU A 107 9.22 8.01 6.84
CA LEU A 107 10.48 8.38 7.48
C LEU A 107 11.62 7.42 7.14
N MET A 108 11.42 6.10 7.26
CA MET A 108 12.47 5.13 7.02
C MET A 108 12.87 5.07 5.54
N ASN A 109 11.90 5.16 4.63
CA ASN A 109 12.14 5.09 3.19
C ASN A 109 12.39 6.46 2.53
N GLN A 110 12.46 7.53 3.33
CA GLN A 110 12.62 8.92 2.85
C GLN A 110 11.64 9.27 1.72
N SER A 111 10.40 8.78 1.83
CA SER A 111 9.38 8.86 0.76
C SER A 111 8.35 9.94 1.05
N GLU A 112 7.87 10.62 0.00
CA GLU A 112 6.76 11.57 0.09
C GLU A 112 5.44 10.80 0.18
N ILE A 113 5.02 10.47 1.40
CA ILE A 113 3.77 9.79 1.70
C ILE A 113 3.22 10.19 3.08
N ALA A 114 1.92 10.47 3.15
CA ALA A 114 1.24 10.81 4.39
C ALA A 114 -0.23 10.38 4.36
N GLU A 115 -0.73 9.90 5.51
CA GLU A 115 -2.14 9.61 5.74
C GLU A 115 -2.72 10.71 6.64
N TYR A 116 -3.91 11.21 6.28
CA TYR A 116 -4.64 12.26 6.98
C TYR A 116 -6.07 11.80 7.27
N THR A 117 -6.64 12.30 8.36
CA THR A 117 -8.10 12.44 8.46
C THR A 117 -8.61 13.47 7.46
N MET A 118 -9.89 13.42 7.10
CA MET A 118 -10.49 14.45 6.22
C MET A 118 -10.31 15.87 6.78
N LYS A 119 -10.34 16.06 8.10
CA LYS A 119 -10.12 17.36 8.74
C LYS A 119 -8.69 17.85 8.53
N GLU A 120 -7.69 17.03 8.85
CA GLU A 120 -6.28 17.40 8.70
C GLU A 120 -5.94 17.67 7.22
N ALA A 121 -6.51 16.91 6.29
CA ALA A 121 -6.30 17.11 4.86
C ALA A 121 -6.83 18.49 4.37
N LYS A 122 -7.95 18.97 4.94
CA LYS A 122 -8.46 20.32 4.67
C LYS A 122 -7.53 21.39 5.23
N GLU A 123 -7.13 21.25 6.49
CA GLU A 123 -6.27 22.21 7.18
C GLU A 123 -4.88 22.31 6.52
N ALA A 124 -4.36 21.18 6.04
CA ALA A 124 -3.09 21.13 5.31
C ALA A 124 -3.19 21.60 3.84
N GLY A 125 -4.40 21.79 3.30
CA GLY A 125 -4.60 22.24 1.91
C GLY A 125 -4.11 21.24 0.85
N VAL A 126 -4.12 19.94 1.16
CA VAL A 126 -3.56 18.89 0.27
C VAL A 126 -4.58 18.30 -0.72
N LEU A 127 -5.85 18.68 -0.60
CA LEU A 127 -6.94 18.16 -1.43
C LEU A 127 -7.02 18.95 -2.75
N PRO A 128 -7.09 18.28 -3.92
CA PRO A 128 -7.37 18.95 -5.20
C PRO A 128 -8.80 19.48 -5.26
N GLU A 129 -9.03 20.45 -6.15
CA GLU A 129 -10.38 21.01 -6.38
C GLU A 129 -11.36 20.00 -6.96
N VAL A 130 -10.87 19.06 -7.78
CA VAL A 130 -11.69 18.05 -8.47
C VAL A 130 -11.07 16.66 -8.33
N PHE A 131 -11.92 15.70 -8.00
CA PHE A 131 -11.61 14.28 -7.91
C PHE A 131 -12.34 13.47 -8.98
N THR A 132 -11.88 12.24 -9.17
CA THR A 132 -12.60 11.17 -9.87
C THR A 132 -13.33 10.30 -8.84
N VAL A 133 -14.60 9.97 -9.10
CA VAL A 133 -15.41 9.06 -8.29
C VAL A 133 -15.05 7.62 -8.64
N ALA A 134 -14.68 6.81 -7.64
CA ALA A 134 -14.15 5.47 -7.88
C ALA A 134 -15.19 4.47 -8.42
N SER A 135 -16.48 4.68 -8.15
CA SER A 135 -17.55 3.75 -8.57
C SER A 135 -17.93 3.87 -10.05
N ASP A 136 -17.79 5.06 -10.64
CA ASP A 136 -18.31 5.33 -12.01
C ASP A 136 -17.36 6.17 -12.88
N GLY A 137 -16.24 6.66 -12.34
CA GLY A 137 -15.27 7.47 -13.08
C GLY A 137 -15.71 8.92 -13.33
N SER A 138 -16.85 9.36 -12.81
CA SER A 138 -17.32 10.74 -12.95
C SER A 138 -16.45 11.74 -12.17
N ARG A 139 -16.55 13.03 -12.51
CA ARG A 139 -15.82 14.10 -11.82
C ARG A 139 -16.68 14.69 -10.70
N VAL A 140 -16.05 14.99 -9.57
CA VAL A 140 -16.72 15.60 -8.41
C VAL A 140 -15.85 16.67 -7.76
N ASN A 141 -16.48 17.76 -7.32
CA ASN A 141 -15.78 18.85 -6.62
C ASN A 141 -15.43 18.47 -5.18
N GLN A 142 -14.33 19.03 -4.68
CA GLN A 142 -13.81 18.85 -3.32
C GLN A 142 -14.89 19.01 -2.25
N ASN A 143 -15.76 20.01 -2.36
CA ASN A 143 -16.82 20.27 -1.37
C ASN A 143 -17.65 19.01 -1.08
N LYS A 144 -18.04 18.28 -2.12
CA LYS A 144 -18.85 17.05 -2.00
C LYS A 144 -18.07 15.90 -1.38
N VAL A 145 -16.80 15.72 -1.78
CA VAL A 145 -15.90 14.71 -1.21
C VAL A 145 -15.74 14.91 0.30
N THR A 146 -15.67 16.18 0.71
CA THR A 146 -15.38 16.56 2.08
C THR A 146 -16.58 16.64 3.03
N GLU A 147 -17.79 16.36 2.55
CA GLU A 147 -19.00 16.26 3.38
C GLU A 147 -18.91 15.07 4.35
N ASN A 148 -18.14 14.03 4.00
CA ASN A 148 -17.93 12.88 4.85
C ASN A 148 -16.62 13.02 5.64
N ALA A 149 -16.75 13.28 6.94
CA ALA A 149 -15.61 13.46 7.84
C ALA A 149 -14.91 12.15 8.23
N ASP A 150 -15.56 11.00 8.05
CA ASP A 150 -15.04 9.69 8.45
C ASP A 150 -14.01 9.16 7.44
N TYR A 151 -13.90 9.77 6.26
CA TYR A 151 -12.92 9.36 5.27
C TYR A 151 -11.49 9.72 5.68
N LYS A 152 -10.57 8.83 5.30
CA LYS A 152 -9.13 9.04 5.32
C LYS A 152 -8.63 9.46 3.95
N VAL A 153 -7.49 10.13 3.94
CA VAL A 153 -6.84 10.66 2.75
C VAL A 153 -5.39 10.22 2.75
N LEU A 154 -4.97 9.44 1.74
CA LEU A 154 -3.57 9.15 1.48
C LEU A 154 -3.05 10.09 0.39
N VAL A 155 -1.95 10.76 0.66
CA VAL A 155 -1.23 11.60 -0.29
C VAL A 155 0.15 11.00 -0.50
N MET A 156 0.57 10.84 -1.75
CA MET A 156 1.90 10.31 -2.05
C MET A 156 2.44 10.76 -3.40
N LYS A 157 3.76 10.80 -3.53
CA LYS A 157 4.46 10.99 -4.82
C LYS A 157 5.56 9.96 -4.97
N MET A 158 5.16 8.75 -5.35
CA MET A 158 6.05 7.64 -5.61
C MET A 158 5.32 6.60 -6.45
N LYS A 159 6.08 5.85 -7.26
CA LYS A 159 5.52 4.75 -8.05
C LYS A 159 5.29 3.53 -7.17
N GLY A 160 4.11 2.93 -7.28
CA GLY A 160 3.83 1.68 -6.59
C GLY A 160 2.36 1.28 -6.63
N LYS A 161 2.10 0.06 -6.18
CA LYS A 161 0.75 -0.43 -5.94
C LYS A 161 0.36 -0.12 -4.50
N VAL A 162 -0.84 0.40 -4.28
CA VAL A 162 -1.37 0.61 -2.93
C VAL A 162 -2.67 -0.15 -2.75
N ILE A 163 -2.73 -0.98 -1.71
CA ILE A 163 -3.87 -1.81 -1.33
C ILE A 163 -4.43 -1.23 -0.04
N PHE A 164 -5.70 -0.86 -0.08
CA PHE A 164 -6.41 -0.22 1.02
C PHE A 164 -7.18 -1.22 1.88
N PRO A 165 -7.35 -0.92 3.18
CA PRO A 165 -8.17 -1.72 4.09
C PRO A 165 -9.63 -1.78 3.64
N ASP A 166 -10.08 -0.72 2.99
CA ASP A 166 -11.45 -0.45 2.61
C ASP A 166 -11.52 0.09 1.18
N THR A 167 -12.74 0.28 0.69
CA THR A 167 -12.97 0.75 -0.68
C THR A 167 -12.52 2.19 -0.88
N VAL A 168 -11.75 2.44 -1.93
CA VAL A 168 -11.45 3.77 -2.45
C VAL A 168 -12.74 4.43 -2.93
N LYS A 169 -12.98 5.67 -2.51
CA LYS A 169 -14.18 6.44 -2.85
C LYS A 169 -13.90 7.49 -3.91
N TYR A 170 -12.77 8.18 -3.77
CA TYR A 170 -12.35 9.22 -4.69
C TYR A 170 -10.85 9.19 -4.88
N TYR A 171 -10.38 9.65 -6.02
CA TYR A 171 -8.95 9.73 -6.28
C TYR A 171 -8.59 10.82 -7.29
N LYS A 172 -7.32 11.19 -7.30
CA LYS A 172 -6.67 12.05 -8.29
C LYS A 172 -5.28 11.48 -8.60
N ASP A 173 -4.93 11.48 -9.88
CA ASP A 173 -3.60 11.10 -10.40
C ASP A 173 -3.14 9.70 -9.99
N VAL A 174 -4.06 8.74 -10.05
CA VAL A 174 -3.80 7.29 -9.89
C VAL A 174 -4.60 6.49 -10.93
N MET A 175 -4.19 5.25 -11.17
CA MET A 175 -4.98 4.25 -11.88
C MET A 175 -5.71 3.35 -10.88
N LEU A 176 -7.04 3.30 -10.94
CA LEU A 176 -7.84 2.37 -10.12
C LEU A 176 -7.79 0.97 -10.72
N LEU A 177 -7.17 0.02 -10.03
CA LEU A 177 -7.03 -1.37 -10.46
C LEU A 177 -8.19 -2.26 -9.97
N SER A 178 -8.70 -1.95 -8.78
CA SER A 178 -9.82 -2.63 -8.15
C SER A 178 -10.45 -1.69 -7.10
N PRO A 179 -11.62 -2.01 -6.53
CA PRO A 179 -12.29 -1.13 -5.56
C PRO A 179 -11.42 -0.69 -4.37
N ASN A 180 -10.40 -1.46 -3.98
CA ASN A 180 -9.49 -1.13 -2.88
C ASN A 180 -8.02 -1.13 -3.31
N THR A 181 -7.71 -1.06 -4.61
CA THR A 181 -6.33 -1.09 -5.08
C THR A 181 -6.12 -0.05 -6.16
N VAL A 182 -5.08 0.76 -6.00
CA VAL A 182 -4.63 1.72 -7.00
C VAL A 182 -3.19 1.45 -7.39
N GLU A 183 -2.79 1.99 -8.53
CA GLU A 183 -1.40 2.12 -8.94
C GLU A 183 -1.09 3.60 -9.12
N THR A 184 -0.02 4.05 -8.48
CA THR A 184 0.46 5.43 -8.53
C THR A 184 1.66 5.55 -9.45
N THR A 185 1.83 6.74 -10.03
CA THR A 185 3.07 7.12 -10.70
C THR A 185 3.89 8.04 -9.78
N GLU A 186 5.15 8.26 -10.12
CA GLU A 186 6.01 9.23 -9.42
C GLU A 186 5.98 10.63 -10.06
N GLU A 187 5.23 10.79 -11.15
CA GLU A 187 5.18 12.03 -11.94
C GLU A 187 4.37 13.10 -11.20
N GLU A 188 3.17 12.74 -10.77
CA GLU A 188 2.20 13.62 -10.11
C GLU A 188 1.98 13.21 -8.66
N ARG A 189 1.53 14.16 -7.84
CA ARG A 189 1.12 13.87 -6.46
C ARG A 189 -0.25 13.19 -6.47
N ALA A 190 -0.28 11.91 -6.15
CA ALA A 190 -1.48 11.12 -5.99
C ALA A 190 -2.23 11.52 -4.72
N VAL A 191 -3.56 11.63 -4.81
CA VAL A 191 -4.45 11.85 -3.66
C VAL A 191 -5.59 10.82 -3.70
N ILE A 192 -5.72 10.01 -2.66
CA ILE A 192 -6.67 8.91 -2.58
C ILE A 192 -7.52 9.08 -1.33
N VAL A 193 -8.84 9.03 -1.49
CA VAL A 193 -9.82 9.11 -0.40
C VAL A 193 -10.50 7.75 -0.25
N TYR A 194 -10.46 7.20 0.96
CA TYR A 194 -11.01 5.89 1.29
C TYR A 194 -11.70 5.92 2.67
N LYS A 195 -12.46 4.87 2.95
CA LYS A 195 -13.15 4.71 4.24
C LYS A 195 -12.22 4.17 5.32
#